data_AF-A0A536D682-F1
#
_entry.id   AF-A0A536D682-F1
#
_cell.length_a   1.000
_cell.length_b   1.000
_cell.length_c   1.000
_cell.angle_alpha   90.00
_cell.angle_beta   90.00
_cell.angle_gamma   90.00
#
_symmetry.space_group_name_H-M   'P 1'
#
loop_
_entity.id
_entity.type
_entity.pdbx_description
1 polymer ?
#
loop_
_entity_poly.entity_id
_entity_poly.type
_entity_poly.pdbx_seq_one_letter_code
_entity_poly.pdbx_strand_id
1 'polypeptide(L)'
;MCRTLKGHAARLVFTAAFALAQLLGPLSTTAARAAPALEAPDSASSQQDFGTNVLIFDPSMSTATIQAVVDAIAAQQVSNQFGPQRYALLFKPGTYGSTAAPLNFDLGYYTAVAGLGLSPNDVVINGSINVRNQCLGPNKTNCIALVNFWRSLENLTITVSNPLGCQHGEFWAVSQAAPMRRVQVNGFATLMDFCSGPSFASGGFIADSQFTGSTIVNGSQQQWLVRDSVLEGWTNGVWNQVFAGVVGAPAQCFPKTGSCSGPYTTLATSTVTREKPFLYVDSAGGYNVFVPAVRRNSSGTSWGNGPVAGRSIPIDDFFIARPSDDENAINRALARGQNLILTPGVYSIDKT
;
A
#
# COMPACT_ATOMS: atom_id res chain seq x y z
N MET A 1 -67.55 12.05 42.48
CA MET A 1 -67.43 10.85 43.36
C MET A 1 -65.94 10.50 43.40
N CYS A 2 -65.14 10.92 44.39
CA CYS A 2 -65.02 10.38 45.78
C CYS A 2 -64.66 8.88 45.74
N ARG A 3 -63.57 8.30 46.27
CA ARG A 3 -62.73 8.52 47.47
C ARG A 3 -61.37 7.82 47.26
N THR A 4 -60.19 8.37 47.62
CA THR A 4 -59.49 8.39 48.94
C THR A 4 -59.18 7.04 49.63
N LEU A 5 -57.85 6.75 49.68
CA LEU A 5 -56.95 6.52 50.84
C LEU A 5 -57.26 5.49 51.96
N LYS A 6 -56.17 4.83 52.38
CA LYS A 6 -55.74 4.29 53.71
C LYS A 6 -55.50 2.77 53.73
N GLY A 7 -54.43 2.23 54.32
CA GLY A 7 -53.35 2.83 55.08
C GLY A 7 -52.44 1.80 55.80
N HIS A 8 -51.25 2.29 56.20
CA HIS A 8 -50.49 2.09 57.45
C HIS A 8 -49.99 0.66 57.79
N ALA A 9 -48.67 0.38 57.87
CA ALA A 9 -47.56 0.93 58.67
C ALA A 9 -47.31 0.12 59.96
N ALA A 10 -46.08 -0.39 60.10
CA ALA A 10 -45.43 -0.58 61.40
C ALA A 10 -43.90 -0.42 61.24
N ARG A 11 -43.34 0.43 62.09
CA ARG A 11 -41.94 0.85 62.20
C ARG A 11 -41.10 -0.24 62.88
N LEU A 12 -39.82 -0.33 62.53
CA LEU A 12 -38.78 -0.53 63.54
C LEU A 12 -37.54 0.28 63.18
N VAL A 13 -37.15 1.14 64.12
CA VAL A 13 -35.92 1.93 64.14
C VAL A 13 -34.94 1.16 64.99
N PHE A 14 -33.71 0.96 64.50
CA PHE A 14 -32.54 0.88 65.36
C PHE A 14 -31.36 1.56 64.68
N THR A 15 -30.90 2.61 65.35
CA THR A 15 -29.66 3.35 65.17
C THR A 15 -28.43 2.47 65.39
N ALA A 16 -27.41 2.58 64.54
CA ALA A 16 -26.03 2.22 64.91
C ALA A 16 -25.01 3.06 64.13
N ALA A 17 -23.96 3.42 64.85
CA ALA A 17 -23.06 4.54 64.65
C ALA A 17 -22.00 4.39 63.56
N PHE A 18 -21.49 5.55 63.13
CA PHE A 18 -20.22 5.75 62.45
C PHE A 18 -19.03 5.19 63.25
N ALA A 19 -18.15 4.44 62.60
CA ALA A 19 -16.74 4.32 62.97
C ALA A 19 -15.89 4.26 61.70
N LEU A 20 -15.13 5.33 61.49
CA LEU A 20 -14.16 5.52 60.42
C LEU A 20 -12.85 4.84 60.86
N ALA A 21 -12.41 3.80 60.15
CA ALA A 21 -11.08 3.21 60.33
C ALA A 21 -10.31 3.35 59.01
N GLN A 22 -9.33 4.24 59.00
CA GLN A 22 -8.36 4.38 57.92
C GLN A 22 -7.30 3.28 58.05
N LEU A 23 -7.15 2.45 57.01
CA LEU A 23 -5.92 1.69 56.77
C LEU A 23 -5.23 2.25 55.53
N LEU A 24 -4.14 2.96 55.78
CA LEU A 24 -3.13 3.33 54.79
C LEU A 24 -2.27 2.10 54.49
N GLY A 25 -2.53 1.42 53.38
CA GLY A 25 -1.62 0.44 52.79
C GLY A 25 -0.79 1.11 51.68
N PRO A 26 0.53 0.85 51.57
CA PRO A 26 1.35 1.45 50.54
C PRO A 26 0.96 0.91 49.15
N LEU A 27 0.43 1.78 48.29
CA LEU A 27 0.31 1.49 46.86
C LEU A 27 1.72 1.40 46.25
N SER A 28 2.13 0.19 45.90
CA SER A 28 3.31 -0.04 45.07
C SER A 28 3.03 0.48 43.66
N THR A 29 3.69 1.58 43.29
CA THR A 29 3.72 2.10 41.92
C THR A 29 4.59 1.19 41.06
N THR A 30 3.96 0.27 40.33
CA THR A 30 4.64 -0.46 39.26
C THR A 30 4.84 0.50 38.08
N ALA A 31 6.06 1.03 37.96
CA ALA A 31 6.49 1.76 36.78
C ALA A 31 6.34 0.85 35.55
N ALA A 32 5.52 1.25 34.58
CA ALA A 32 5.46 0.61 33.28
C ALA A 32 6.84 0.71 32.62
N ARG A 33 7.55 -0.42 32.52
CA ARG A 33 8.78 -0.54 31.73
C ARG A 33 8.40 -0.29 30.27
N ALA A 34 8.93 0.78 29.70
CA ALA A 34 8.95 0.96 28.24
C ALA A 34 9.63 -0.27 27.61
N ALA A 35 8.98 -0.86 26.60
CA ALA A 35 9.58 -1.92 25.81
C ALA A 35 10.85 -1.37 25.13
N PRO A 36 11.96 -2.12 25.09
CA PRO A 36 13.13 -1.70 24.33
C PRO A 36 12.77 -1.64 22.85
N ALA A 37 13.12 -0.53 22.20
CA ALA A 37 13.13 -0.45 20.75
C ALA A 37 14.06 -1.55 20.23
N LEU A 38 13.56 -2.37 19.31
CA LEU A 38 14.40 -3.34 18.60
C LEU A 38 15.36 -2.55 17.72
N GLU A 39 16.62 -2.42 18.14
CA GLU A 39 17.70 -1.94 17.29
C GLU A 39 17.92 -2.93 16.15
N ALA A 40 17.90 -2.42 14.92
CA ALA A 40 18.28 -3.17 13.74
C ALA A 40 19.76 -3.56 13.81
N PRO A 41 20.17 -4.73 13.30
CA PRO A 41 21.56 -5.16 13.38
C PRO A 41 22.46 -4.25 12.53
N ASP A 42 23.40 -3.59 13.20
CA ASP A 42 24.47 -2.80 12.59
C ASP A 42 25.36 -3.67 11.71
N SER A 43 25.24 -3.49 10.40
CA SER A 43 26.17 -4.03 9.41
C SER A 43 26.84 -2.85 8.71
N ALA A 44 28.01 -2.45 9.20
CA ALA A 44 28.81 -1.40 8.60
C ALA A 44 29.38 -1.83 7.24
N SER A 45 28.63 -1.60 6.17
CA SER A 45 29.16 -1.55 4.79
C SER A 45 28.47 -0.41 4.03
N SER A 46 29.02 0.81 4.09
CA SER A 46 28.69 1.95 3.21
C SER A 46 27.21 2.05 2.75
N GLN A 47 26.26 1.73 3.65
CA GLN A 47 24.88 1.56 3.26
C GLN A 47 24.30 2.96 3.18
N GLN A 48 23.92 3.36 1.96
CA GLN A 48 23.28 4.65 1.73
C GLN A 48 22.11 4.81 2.71
N ASP A 49 22.17 5.87 3.52
CA ASP A 49 21.24 6.10 4.62
C ASP A 49 20.01 6.88 4.12
N PHE A 50 18.95 6.12 3.82
CA PHE A 50 17.64 6.64 3.43
C PHE A 50 16.74 7.04 4.63
N GLY A 51 17.29 7.05 5.84
CA GLY A 51 16.57 7.35 7.07
C GLY A 51 15.73 6.17 7.60
N THR A 52 15.23 6.33 8.82
CA THR A 52 14.59 5.26 9.60
C THR A 52 13.25 4.76 9.05
N ASN A 53 12.62 5.54 8.18
CA ASN A 53 11.30 5.22 7.61
C ASN A 53 11.40 4.45 6.28
N VAL A 54 12.62 4.15 5.84
CA VAL A 54 12.89 3.30 4.68
C VAL A 54 13.40 1.96 5.19
N LEU A 55 12.56 0.93 5.07
CA LEU A 55 12.88 -0.42 5.50
C LEU A 55 13.29 -1.22 4.27
N ILE A 56 14.56 -1.65 4.24
CA ILE A 56 15.14 -2.40 3.11
C ILE A 56 15.30 -3.85 3.52
N PHE A 57 14.54 -4.74 2.88
CA PHE A 57 14.61 -6.17 3.08
C PHE A 57 15.55 -6.80 2.06
N ASP A 58 16.40 -7.72 2.50
CA ASP A 58 17.23 -8.53 1.61
C ASP A 58 16.88 -10.02 1.70
N PRO A 59 17.20 -10.84 0.69
CA PRO A 59 16.76 -12.23 0.63
C PRO A 59 17.33 -13.15 1.71
N SER A 60 18.34 -12.72 2.48
CA SER A 60 18.86 -13.48 3.62
C SER A 60 17.97 -13.35 4.86
N MET A 61 17.10 -12.34 4.92
CA MET A 61 16.14 -12.18 6.02
C MET A 61 15.07 -13.27 5.95
N SER A 62 14.75 -13.87 7.11
CA SER A 62 13.70 -14.89 7.17
C SER A 62 12.33 -14.30 6.84
N THR A 63 11.45 -15.08 6.20
CA THR A 63 10.06 -14.65 5.93
C THR A 63 9.33 -14.24 7.20
N ALA A 64 9.54 -14.94 8.31
CA ALA A 64 8.92 -14.59 9.59
C ALA A 64 9.37 -13.22 10.12
N THR A 65 10.65 -12.89 9.96
CA THR A 65 11.20 -11.57 10.33
C THR A 65 10.56 -10.46 9.48
N ILE A 66 10.50 -10.65 8.17
CA ILE A 66 9.89 -9.68 7.26
C ILE A 66 8.40 -9.51 7.57
N GLN A 67 7.68 -10.63 7.73
CA GLN A 67 6.26 -10.66 8.08
C GLN A 67 5.98 -9.85 9.35
N ALA A 68 6.76 -10.06 10.41
CA ALA A 68 6.59 -9.32 11.66
C ALA A 68 6.74 -7.79 11.49
N VAL A 69 7.68 -7.35 10.64
CA VAL A 69 7.89 -5.93 10.35
C VAL A 69 6.72 -5.35 9.55
N VAL A 70 6.31 -6.01 8.45
CA VAL A 70 5.23 -5.50 7.61
C VAL A 70 3.89 -5.50 8.35
N ASP A 71 3.64 -6.48 9.22
CA ASP A 71 2.45 -6.54 10.07
C ASP A 71 2.42 -5.41 11.10
N ALA A 72 3.56 -5.07 11.70
CA ALA A 72 3.66 -3.95 12.63
C ALA A 72 3.36 -2.61 11.95
N ILE A 73 3.89 -2.40 10.72
CA ILE A 73 3.58 -1.21 9.92
C ILE A 73 2.10 -1.20 9.51
N ALA A 74 1.54 -2.33 9.09
CA ALA A 74 0.14 -2.45 8.74
C ALA A 74 -0.78 -2.10 9.93
N ALA A 75 -0.49 -2.64 11.12
CA ALA A 75 -1.23 -2.37 12.34
C ALA A 75 -1.26 -0.88 12.70
N GLN A 76 -0.17 -0.17 12.42
CA GLN A 76 -0.10 1.28 12.60
C GLN A 76 -0.83 2.03 11.49
N GLN A 77 -0.68 1.62 10.22
CA GLN A 77 -1.04 2.44 9.08
C GLN A 77 -2.44 2.15 8.50
N VAL A 78 -3.05 0.98 8.75
CA VAL A 78 -4.35 0.62 8.13
C VAL A 78 -5.46 1.59 8.50
N SER A 79 -5.50 2.07 9.75
CA SER A 79 -6.49 3.04 10.23
C SER A 79 -6.01 4.50 10.25
N ASN A 80 -4.77 4.75 9.82
CA ASN A 80 -4.08 6.04 10.02
C ASN A 80 -4.28 7.03 8.87
N GLN A 81 -5.54 7.38 8.58
CA GLN A 81 -5.86 8.20 7.41
C GLN A 81 -5.18 9.58 7.42
N PHE A 82 -5.04 10.21 8.59
CA PHE A 82 -4.54 11.59 8.71
C PHE A 82 -3.29 11.73 9.58
N GLY A 83 -2.67 10.63 10.01
CA GLY A 83 -1.45 10.71 10.81
C GLY A 83 -0.22 11.09 9.97
N PRO A 84 0.84 11.55 10.65
CA PRO A 84 2.06 12.02 9.99
C PRO A 84 3.00 10.91 9.53
N GLN A 85 2.79 9.66 9.96
CA GLN A 85 3.75 8.58 9.72
C GLN A 85 3.74 8.14 8.25
N ARG A 86 4.93 7.89 7.71
CA ARG A 86 5.20 7.54 6.30
C ARG A 86 6.20 6.41 6.27
N TYR A 87 6.04 5.45 5.37
CA TYR A 87 6.96 4.31 5.25
C TYR A 87 7.23 3.94 3.79
N ALA A 88 8.46 3.50 3.52
CA ALA A 88 8.81 2.80 2.29
C ALA A 88 9.34 1.41 2.64
N LEU A 89 8.72 0.38 2.07
CA LEU A 89 9.07 -1.03 2.22
C LEU A 89 9.73 -1.48 0.92
N LEU A 90 11.06 -1.59 0.95
CA LEU A 90 11.88 -1.82 -0.24
C LEU A 90 12.49 -3.21 -0.20
N PHE A 91 12.38 -3.96 -1.29
CA PHE A 91 12.86 -5.33 -1.39
C PHE A 91 14.02 -5.38 -2.37
N LYS A 92 15.21 -5.80 -1.93
CA LYS A 92 16.35 -6.07 -2.82
C LYS A 92 16.02 -7.21 -3.80
N PRO A 93 16.72 -7.30 -4.95
CA PRO A 93 16.59 -8.44 -5.86
C PRO A 93 16.68 -9.79 -5.14
N GLY A 94 15.69 -10.65 -5.38
CA GLY A 94 15.57 -11.99 -4.81
C GLY A 94 14.12 -12.44 -4.66
N THR A 95 13.94 -13.54 -3.93
CA THR A 95 12.62 -14.16 -3.71
C THR A 95 12.28 -14.17 -2.23
N TYR A 96 11.05 -13.78 -1.91
CA TYR A 96 10.54 -13.62 -0.56
C TYR A 96 9.29 -14.47 -0.35
N GLY A 97 9.27 -15.24 0.73
CA GLY A 97 8.21 -16.22 0.98
C GLY A 97 8.30 -17.46 0.09
N SER A 98 7.46 -18.44 0.37
CA SER A 98 7.33 -19.68 -0.38
C SER A 98 5.90 -20.20 -0.32
N THR A 99 5.53 -21.21 -1.10
CA THR A 99 4.20 -21.83 -0.99
C THR A 99 3.90 -22.38 0.42
N ALA A 100 4.91 -22.88 1.13
CA ALA A 100 4.75 -23.42 2.49
C ALA A 100 4.73 -22.34 3.58
N ALA A 101 5.40 -21.22 3.33
CA ALA A 101 5.46 -20.06 4.22
C ALA A 101 5.37 -18.77 3.38
N PRO A 102 4.17 -18.41 2.92
CA PRO A 102 4.00 -17.26 2.03
C PRO A 102 4.11 -15.94 2.79
N LEU A 103 4.55 -14.90 2.10
CA LEU A 103 4.59 -13.53 2.63
C LEU A 103 3.30 -12.81 2.22
N ASN A 104 2.30 -12.81 3.10
CA ASN A 104 1.01 -12.17 2.86
C ASN A 104 0.81 -11.06 3.89
N PHE A 105 0.62 -9.81 3.46
CA PHE A 105 0.44 -8.70 4.40
C PHE A 105 -0.53 -7.66 3.85
N ASP A 106 -1.04 -6.81 4.76
CA ASP A 106 -1.90 -5.69 4.43
C ASP A 106 -1.09 -4.39 4.30
N LEU A 107 -1.48 -3.54 3.35
CA LEU A 107 -0.85 -2.25 3.09
C LEU A 107 -1.76 -1.12 3.54
N GLY A 108 -1.30 -0.36 4.54
CA GLY A 108 -2.02 0.79 5.11
C GLY A 108 -1.86 2.12 4.37
N TYR A 109 -2.33 3.20 4.98
CA TYR A 109 -2.12 4.56 4.49
C TYR A 109 -0.63 4.93 4.50
N TYR A 110 -0.24 5.80 3.57
CA TYR A 110 1.09 6.37 3.44
C TYR A 110 2.27 5.38 3.45
N THR A 111 2.03 4.19 2.90
CA THR A 111 3.05 3.16 2.76
C THR A 111 3.27 2.86 1.28
N ALA A 112 4.52 2.96 0.84
CA ALA A 112 4.95 2.53 -0.49
C ALA A 112 5.66 1.17 -0.38
N VAL A 113 5.33 0.23 -1.27
CA VAL A 113 6.07 -1.02 -1.43
C VAL A 113 6.73 -1.02 -2.80
N ALA A 114 8.04 -1.31 -2.86
CA ALA A 114 8.72 -1.43 -4.14
C ALA A 114 9.85 -2.48 -4.15
N GLY A 115 10.06 -3.10 -5.31
CA GLY A 115 11.27 -3.86 -5.58
C GLY A 115 12.41 -2.97 -6.08
N LEU A 116 13.63 -3.29 -5.66
CA LEU A 116 14.88 -2.59 -6.03
C LEU A 116 15.62 -3.28 -7.18
N GLY A 117 14.90 -4.02 -8.02
CA GLY A 117 15.41 -4.56 -9.27
C GLY A 117 15.43 -3.55 -10.41
N LEU A 118 16.12 -3.85 -11.51
CA LEU A 118 15.95 -3.08 -12.75
C LEU A 118 14.70 -3.54 -13.51
N SER A 119 14.32 -4.79 -13.30
CA SER A 119 13.11 -5.44 -13.78
C SER A 119 12.20 -5.83 -12.60
N PRO A 120 10.87 -5.83 -12.76
CA PRO A 120 9.98 -6.39 -11.75
C PRO A 120 10.18 -7.89 -11.51
N ASN A 121 10.81 -8.60 -12.44
CA ASN A 121 11.14 -10.02 -12.29
C ASN A 121 12.32 -10.27 -11.33
N ASP A 122 13.10 -9.24 -11.01
CA ASP A 122 14.24 -9.38 -10.11
C ASP A 122 13.81 -9.52 -8.65
N VAL A 123 12.57 -9.12 -8.31
CA VAL A 123 12.00 -9.19 -6.96
C VAL A 123 10.70 -9.97 -7.01
N VAL A 124 10.68 -11.15 -6.40
CA VAL A 124 9.51 -12.04 -6.39
C VAL A 124 8.98 -12.18 -4.96
N ILE A 125 7.70 -11.89 -4.77
CA ILE A 125 6.95 -12.14 -3.55
C ILE A 125 6.04 -13.35 -3.78
N ASN A 126 6.32 -14.47 -3.10
CA ASN A 126 5.40 -15.59 -3.03
C ASN A 126 4.40 -15.34 -1.90
N GLY A 127 3.22 -14.81 -2.26
CA GLY A 127 2.22 -14.32 -1.33
C GLY A 127 1.36 -13.22 -1.95
N SER A 128 1.05 -12.16 -1.19
CA SER A 128 0.17 -11.06 -1.61
C SER A 128 0.40 -9.79 -0.80
N ILE A 129 0.10 -8.63 -1.39
CA ILE A 129 0.28 -7.30 -0.81
C ILE A 129 -1.06 -6.57 -0.83
N ASN A 130 -1.88 -6.87 0.17
CA ASN A 130 -3.30 -6.59 0.10
C ASN A 130 -3.66 -5.17 0.55
N VAL A 131 -4.65 -4.58 -0.11
CA VAL A 131 -5.45 -3.48 0.41
C VAL A 131 -6.90 -3.97 0.47
N ARG A 132 -7.48 -3.91 1.67
CA ARG A 132 -8.82 -4.42 1.99
C ARG A 132 -9.75 -3.30 2.45
N ASN A 133 -11.05 -3.57 2.50
CA ASN A 133 -12.02 -2.56 2.92
C ASN A 133 -11.76 -2.02 4.33
N GLN A 134 -12.09 -0.75 4.55
CA GLN A 134 -12.22 -0.16 5.87
C GLN A 134 -13.66 -0.36 6.36
N CYS A 135 -13.82 -1.04 7.50
CA CYS A 135 -15.12 -1.24 8.13
C CYS A 135 -15.43 -0.09 9.11
N LEU A 136 -16.19 0.88 8.62
CA LEU A 136 -16.49 2.12 9.32
C LEU A 136 -17.72 2.00 10.23
N GLY A 137 -17.78 2.86 11.24
CA GLY A 137 -18.90 2.94 12.19
C GLY A 137 -18.86 1.89 13.30
N PRO A 138 -19.72 2.04 14.33
CA PRO A 138 -19.65 1.23 15.56
C PRO A 138 -19.89 -0.26 15.33
N ASN A 139 -20.73 -0.61 14.35
CA ASN A 139 -21.10 -2.01 14.08
C ASN A 139 -20.27 -2.66 12.96
N LYS A 140 -19.31 -1.92 12.36
CA LYS A 140 -18.45 -2.40 11.26
C LYS A 140 -19.22 -3.02 10.08
N THR A 141 -20.47 -2.59 9.85
CA THR A 141 -21.32 -3.09 8.76
C THR A 141 -21.15 -2.32 7.45
N ASN A 142 -20.44 -1.18 7.48
CA ASN A 142 -20.10 -0.39 6.31
C ASN A 142 -18.63 -0.58 5.95
N CYS A 143 -18.32 -1.70 5.29
CA CYS A 143 -16.98 -2.03 4.81
C CYS A 143 -16.83 -1.57 3.36
N ILE A 144 -15.98 -0.56 3.15
CA ILE A 144 -15.78 0.10 1.86
C ILE A 144 -14.31 0.42 1.62
N ALA A 145 -13.92 0.51 0.36
CA ALA A 145 -12.61 0.96 -0.09
C ALA A 145 -12.59 2.44 -0.51
N LEU A 146 -13.73 3.16 -0.38
CA LEU A 146 -13.88 4.58 -0.76
C LEU A 146 -12.90 5.54 -0.07
N VAL A 147 -12.21 5.09 0.98
CA VAL A 147 -11.22 5.87 1.72
C VAL A 147 -9.80 5.31 1.63
N ASN A 148 -9.57 4.22 0.89
CA ASN A 148 -8.24 3.61 0.77
C ASN A 148 -7.32 4.40 -0.17
N PHE A 149 -6.76 5.49 0.37
CA PHE A 149 -5.91 6.43 -0.36
C PHE A 149 -4.41 6.25 -0.04
N TRP A 150 -3.58 6.99 -0.78
CA TRP A 150 -2.19 7.34 -0.46
C TRP A 150 -1.30 6.14 -0.13
N ARG A 151 -1.10 5.24 -1.10
CA ARG A 151 -0.17 4.10 -1.00
C ARG A 151 0.33 3.73 -2.38
N SER A 152 1.31 2.86 -2.51
CA SER A 152 1.75 2.43 -3.84
C SER A 152 2.39 1.07 -3.85
N LEU A 153 2.32 0.41 -5.01
CA LEU A 153 3.02 -0.84 -5.29
C LEU A 153 3.82 -0.68 -6.59
N GLU A 154 5.11 -0.99 -6.56
CA GLU A 154 6.00 -0.78 -7.70
C GLU A 154 7.09 -1.84 -7.93
N ASN A 155 7.38 -2.15 -9.19
CA ASN A 155 8.61 -2.83 -9.64
C ASN A 155 8.90 -4.17 -8.95
N LEU A 156 7.91 -5.05 -8.87
CA LEU A 156 8.06 -6.41 -8.33
C LEU A 156 7.07 -7.38 -8.97
N THR A 157 7.31 -8.67 -8.74
CA THR A 157 6.42 -9.77 -9.11
C THR A 157 5.74 -10.33 -7.87
N ILE A 158 4.43 -10.51 -7.93
CA ILE A 158 3.62 -11.23 -6.94
C ILE A 158 3.22 -12.56 -7.56
N THR A 159 3.63 -13.65 -6.93
CA THR A 159 3.12 -14.99 -7.18
C THR A 159 2.12 -15.32 -6.09
N VAL A 160 0.84 -15.25 -6.42
CA VAL A 160 -0.27 -15.35 -5.45
C VAL A 160 -0.21 -16.69 -4.73
N SER A 161 -0.05 -16.62 -3.40
CA SER A 161 0.07 -17.79 -2.53
C SER A 161 -0.65 -17.54 -1.20
N ASN A 162 -1.96 -17.32 -1.29
CA ASN A 162 -2.83 -17.09 -0.14
C ASN A 162 -3.46 -18.41 0.34
N PRO A 163 -3.75 -18.54 1.65
CA PRO A 163 -4.64 -19.57 2.14
C PRO A 163 -5.98 -19.58 1.37
N LEU A 164 -6.59 -20.75 1.23
CA LEU A 164 -7.93 -20.87 0.64
C LEU A 164 -8.94 -20.12 1.51
N GLY A 165 -9.91 -19.46 0.87
CA GLY A 165 -10.93 -18.68 1.54
C GLY A 165 -11.41 -17.53 0.66
N CYS A 166 -12.26 -16.67 1.20
CA CYS A 166 -12.78 -15.54 0.41
C CYS A 166 -11.66 -14.55 0.04
N GLN A 167 -10.66 -14.37 0.90
CA GLN A 167 -9.51 -13.47 0.69
C GLN A 167 -8.33 -14.16 -0.04
N HIS A 168 -8.61 -15.19 -0.83
CA HIS A 168 -7.62 -15.81 -1.68
C HIS A 168 -7.38 -14.93 -2.91
N GLY A 169 -6.17 -14.37 -3.05
CA GLY A 169 -5.83 -13.48 -4.14
C GLY A 169 -4.91 -12.33 -3.77
N GLU A 170 -4.52 -11.57 -4.79
CA GLU A 170 -4.03 -10.21 -4.64
C GLU A 170 -5.23 -9.24 -4.57
N PHE A 171 -5.52 -8.73 -3.38
CA PHE A 171 -6.59 -7.74 -3.18
C PHE A 171 -6.01 -6.33 -3.29
N TRP A 172 -6.39 -5.57 -4.30
CA TRP A 172 -6.03 -4.14 -4.45
C TRP A 172 -7.27 -3.26 -4.38
N ALA A 173 -8.02 -3.36 -3.28
CA ALA A 173 -9.25 -2.61 -3.05
C ALA A 173 -8.96 -1.16 -2.63
N VAL A 174 -8.57 -0.33 -3.59
CA VAL A 174 -8.14 1.06 -3.37
C VAL A 174 -9.14 2.09 -3.91
N SER A 175 -8.93 3.35 -3.54
CA SER A 175 -9.52 4.51 -4.22
C SER A 175 -8.43 5.39 -4.85
N GLN A 176 -8.56 6.72 -4.82
CA GLN A 176 -7.60 7.62 -5.47
C GLN A 176 -6.22 7.62 -4.80
N ALA A 177 -5.20 8.07 -5.55
CA ALA A 177 -3.81 8.18 -5.08
C ALA A 177 -3.20 6.86 -4.57
N ALA A 178 -3.54 5.75 -5.23
CA ALA A 178 -3.03 4.41 -4.91
C ALA A 178 -2.49 3.68 -6.17
N PRO A 179 -1.44 4.19 -6.82
CA PRO A 179 -0.96 3.62 -8.07
C PRO A 179 -0.33 2.24 -7.89
N MET A 180 -0.59 1.35 -8.86
CA MET A 180 0.19 0.16 -9.11
C MET A 180 0.98 0.37 -10.40
N ARG A 181 2.31 0.25 -10.35
CA ARG A 181 3.18 0.52 -11.50
C ARG A 181 4.21 -0.57 -11.67
N ARG A 182 4.40 -1.08 -12.88
CA ARG A 182 5.52 -1.99 -13.13
C ARG A 182 5.45 -3.24 -12.25
N VAL A 183 4.26 -3.81 -12.11
CA VAL A 183 4.02 -5.00 -11.28
C VAL A 183 3.63 -6.16 -12.15
N GLN A 184 4.17 -7.34 -11.89
CA GLN A 184 3.65 -8.58 -12.44
C GLN A 184 2.83 -9.31 -11.36
N VAL A 185 1.57 -9.63 -11.63
CA VAL A 185 0.76 -10.47 -10.74
C VAL A 185 0.47 -11.79 -11.44
N ASN A 186 0.95 -12.88 -10.85
CA ASN A 186 0.71 -14.25 -11.29
C ASN A 186 -0.32 -14.88 -10.36
N GLY A 187 -1.57 -14.98 -10.82
CA GLY A 187 -2.71 -15.54 -10.10
C GLY A 187 -3.90 -14.58 -10.00
N PHE A 188 -4.87 -14.95 -9.15
CA PHE A 188 -6.11 -14.19 -8.99
C PHE A 188 -5.86 -12.80 -8.40
N ALA A 189 -6.40 -11.77 -9.06
CA ALA A 189 -6.32 -10.38 -8.64
C ALA A 189 -7.69 -9.70 -8.69
N THR A 190 -7.99 -8.91 -7.67
CA THR A 190 -9.26 -8.16 -7.53
C THR A 190 -9.02 -6.72 -7.13
N LEU A 191 -9.78 -5.81 -7.74
CA LEU A 191 -9.76 -4.38 -7.44
C LEU A 191 -10.87 -3.98 -6.47
N MET A 192 -11.68 -4.93 -6.02
CA MET A 192 -12.62 -4.78 -4.91
C MET A 192 -12.31 -5.79 -3.81
N ASP A 193 -12.67 -5.46 -2.57
CA ASP A 193 -12.77 -6.44 -1.51
C ASP A 193 -14.23 -6.89 -1.39
N PHE A 194 -14.54 -8.02 -2.01
CA PHE A 194 -15.88 -8.63 -2.02
C PHE A 194 -16.18 -9.47 -0.77
N CYS A 195 -15.22 -9.64 0.15
CA CYS A 195 -15.43 -10.41 1.37
C CYS A 195 -16.25 -9.66 2.42
N SER A 196 -16.43 -8.35 2.26
CA SER A 196 -17.14 -7.50 3.21
C SER A 196 -17.98 -6.46 2.49
N GLY A 197 -19.24 -6.26 2.93
CA GLY A 197 -20.20 -5.38 2.27
C GLY A 197 -20.25 -3.96 2.86
N PRO A 198 -20.70 -2.95 2.08
CA PRO A 198 -21.20 -3.03 0.70
C PRO A 198 -20.11 -3.00 -0.39
N SER A 199 -18.84 -3.06 0.00
CA SER A 199 -17.68 -3.17 -0.91
C SER A 199 -17.49 -2.01 -1.89
N PHE A 200 -18.06 -0.82 -1.65
CA PHE A 200 -17.89 0.31 -2.57
C PHE A 200 -16.42 0.73 -2.73
N ALA A 201 -16.00 1.01 -3.96
CA ALA A 201 -14.62 1.36 -4.28
C ALA A 201 -14.56 2.39 -5.44
N SER A 202 -13.56 3.29 -5.42
CA SER A 202 -13.46 4.43 -6.35
C SER A 202 -12.01 4.70 -6.81
N GLY A 203 -11.36 3.65 -7.29
CA GLY A 203 -10.04 3.68 -7.91
C GLY A 203 -10.08 4.27 -9.33
N GLY A 204 -9.07 4.06 -10.15
CA GLY A 204 -7.75 3.55 -9.82
C GLY A 204 -6.81 3.74 -11.00
N PHE A 205 -5.53 3.46 -10.78
CA PHE A 205 -4.48 3.66 -11.78
C PHE A 205 -3.53 2.47 -11.79
N ILE A 206 -3.46 1.78 -12.94
CA ILE A 206 -2.47 0.73 -13.23
C ILE A 206 -1.67 1.18 -14.46
N ALA A 207 -0.34 1.04 -14.40
CA ALA A 207 0.51 1.29 -15.56
C ALA A 207 1.71 0.35 -15.62
N ASP A 208 2.15 0.04 -16.83
CA ASP A 208 3.37 -0.74 -17.05
C ASP A 208 3.34 -2.13 -16.39
N SER A 209 2.15 -2.70 -16.17
CA SER A 209 1.98 -3.93 -15.37
C SER A 209 1.49 -5.11 -16.21
N GLN A 210 1.69 -6.32 -15.69
CA GLN A 210 1.24 -7.55 -16.32
C GLN A 210 0.47 -8.44 -15.33
N PHE A 211 -0.63 -9.01 -15.79
CA PHE A 211 -1.46 -9.93 -15.00
C PHE A 211 -1.61 -11.23 -15.77
N THR A 212 -1.27 -12.35 -15.13
CA THR A 212 -1.36 -13.69 -15.72
C THR A 212 -2.01 -14.68 -14.77
N GLY A 213 -2.56 -15.77 -15.31
CA GLY A 213 -3.22 -16.82 -14.54
C GLY A 213 -4.61 -16.45 -13.99
N SER A 214 -5.19 -15.32 -14.40
CA SER A 214 -6.56 -14.92 -14.05
C SER A 214 -7.05 -13.70 -14.83
N THR A 215 -8.36 -13.63 -15.04
CA THR A 215 -9.08 -12.38 -15.34
C THR A 215 -9.05 -11.46 -14.11
N ILE A 216 -8.80 -10.17 -14.29
CA ILE A 216 -8.89 -9.18 -13.19
C ILE A 216 -10.35 -8.92 -12.85
N VAL A 217 -10.68 -8.98 -11.56
CA VAL A 217 -12.00 -8.60 -11.04
C VAL A 217 -12.04 -7.08 -10.79
N ASN A 218 -12.71 -6.33 -11.65
CA ASN A 218 -13.04 -4.93 -11.38
C ASN A 218 -14.05 -4.80 -10.24
N GLY A 219 -15.10 -5.61 -10.31
CA GLY A 219 -16.09 -5.68 -9.25
C GLY A 219 -16.91 -4.40 -9.10
N SER A 220 -17.00 -3.89 -7.88
CA SER A 220 -17.71 -2.66 -7.51
C SER A 220 -16.96 -1.38 -7.84
N GLN A 221 -15.74 -1.45 -8.39
CA GLN A 221 -14.95 -0.28 -8.75
C GLN A 221 -15.69 0.60 -9.75
N GLN A 222 -15.93 1.85 -9.34
CA GLN A 222 -16.68 2.84 -10.09
C GLN A 222 -16.01 3.17 -11.43
N GLN A 223 -14.71 3.45 -11.38
CA GLN A 223 -13.90 3.79 -12.56
C GLN A 223 -12.48 3.25 -12.44
N TRP A 224 -11.76 3.21 -13.56
CA TRP A 224 -10.33 2.86 -13.58
C TRP A 224 -9.63 3.36 -14.84
N LEU A 225 -8.33 3.67 -14.73
CA LEU A 225 -7.42 3.85 -15.87
C LEU A 225 -6.32 2.79 -15.83
N VAL A 226 -6.23 1.98 -16.88
CA VAL A 226 -5.11 1.08 -17.14
C VAL A 226 -4.36 1.56 -18.38
N ARG A 227 -3.03 1.68 -18.30
CA ARG A 227 -2.22 1.98 -19.49
C ARG A 227 -1.00 1.10 -19.64
N ASP A 228 -0.58 0.89 -20.89
CA ASP A 228 0.69 0.24 -21.26
C ASP A 228 0.93 -1.07 -20.48
N SER A 229 -0.09 -1.91 -20.42
CA SER A 229 -0.13 -3.10 -19.56
C SER A 229 -0.56 -4.32 -20.36
N VAL A 230 -0.41 -5.51 -19.79
CA VAL A 230 -0.85 -6.77 -20.38
C VAL A 230 -1.81 -7.46 -19.43
N LEU A 231 -3.03 -7.73 -19.89
CA LEU A 231 -4.10 -8.36 -19.12
C LEU A 231 -4.55 -9.65 -19.82
N GLU A 232 -4.89 -10.69 -19.07
CA GLU A 232 -5.63 -11.84 -19.63
C GLU A 232 -7.12 -11.56 -19.79
N GLY A 233 -7.68 -10.66 -18.96
CA GLY A 233 -9.07 -10.27 -19.06
C GLY A 233 -9.48 -9.28 -17.98
N TRP A 234 -10.70 -8.75 -18.13
CA TRP A 234 -11.32 -7.78 -17.23
C TRP A 234 -12.81 -8.09 -17.05
N THR A 235 -13.29 -8.27 -15.82
CA THR A 235 -14.64 -8.82 -15.58
C THR A 235 -15.80 -7.91 -16.04
N ASN A 236 -15.78 -6.63 -15.64
CA ASN A 236 -16.94 -5.74 -15.77
C ASN A 236 -16.52 -4.27 -15.72
N GLY A 237 -17.44 -3.36 -16.03
CA GLY A 237 -17.27 -1.92 -15.77
C GLY A 237 -18.52 -1.35 -15.11
N VAL A 238 -18.33 -0.48 -14.13
CA VAL A 238 -19.43 0.18 -13.41
C VAL A 238 -19.81 1.49 -14.11
N TRP A 239 -18.95 2.53 -14.07
CA TRP A 239 -19.25 3.83 -14.69
C TRP A 239 -18.28 4.21 -15.81
N ASN A 240 -16.96 4.08 -15.61
CA ASN A 240 -15.98 4.46 -16.63
C ASN A 240 -14.67 3.66 -16.51
N GLN A 241 -14.42 2.73 -17.43
CA GLN A 241 -13.15 2.01 -17.47
C GLN A 241 -12.39 2.39 -18.74
N VAL A 242 -11.17 2.90 -18.56
CA VAL A 242 -10.33 3.40 -19.63
C VAL A 242 -9.08 2.54 -19.77
N PHE A 243 -8.81 2.08 -20.99
CA PHE A 243 -7.65 1.28 -21.36
C PHE A 243 -6.90 1.98 -22.48
N ALA A 244 -5.61 2.26 -22.31
CA ALA A 244 -4.78 2.87 -23.34
C ALA A 244 -3.46 2.10 -23.52
N GLY A 245 -3.22 1.54 -24.72
CA GLY A 245 -2.03 0.72 -24.93
C GLY A 245 -2.03 -0.57 -24.11
N VAL A 246 -3.21 -1.13 -23.83
CA VAL A 246 -3.35 -2.33 -23.02
C VAL A 246 -3.58 -3.54 -23.91
N VAL A 247 -2.64 -4.48 -23.88
CA VAL A 247 -2.78 -5.77 -24.54
C VAL A 247 -3.75 -6.61 -23.74
N GLY A 248 -4.77 -7.17 -24.40
CA GLY A 248 -5.84 -7.95 -23.76
C GLY A 248 -6.94 -7.12 -23.08
N ALA A 249 -6.99 -5.81 -23.30
CA ALA A 249 -8.13 -4.99 -22.86
C ALA A 249 -9.44 -5.38 -23.57
N PRO A 250 -10.60 -5.19 -22.92
CA PRO A 250 -11.89 -5.36 -23.58
C PRO A 250 -12.04 -4.38 -24.74
N ALA A 251 -12.77 -4.77 -25.79
CA ALA A 251 -13.05 -3.89 -26.91
C ALA A 251 -13.82 -2.63 -26.49
N GLN A 252 -13.67 -1.56 -27.26
CA GLN A 252 -14.42 -0.31 -27.09
C GLN A 252 -15.92 -0.59 -26.97
N CYS A 253 -16.54 -0.10 -25.89
CA CYS A 253 -17.98 -0.22 -25.68
C CYS A 253 -18.49 0.95 -24.82
N PHE A 254 -18.75 2.10 -25.44
CA PHE A 254 -19.27 3.27 -24.74
C PHE A 254 -20.33 3.99 -25.60
N PRO A 255 -21.55 4.23 -25.09
CA PRO A 255 -22.06 3.77 -23.79
C PRO A 255 -22.17 2.23 -23.72
N LYS A 256 -22.34 1.67 -22.51
CA LYS A 256 -22.53 0.21 -22.33
C LYS A 256 -23.74 -0.27 -23.14
N THR A 257 -23.56 -1.31 -23.93
CA THR A 257 -24.65 -2.02 -24.64
C THR A 257 -24.82 -3.44 -24.06
N GLY A 258 -25.87 -4.15 -24.47
CA GLY A 258 -26.12 -5.53 -24.01
C GLY A 258 -25.03 -6.55 -24.41
N SER A 259 -24.18 -6.21 -25.38
CA SER A 259 -23.09 -7.07 -25.86
C SER A 259 -21.79 -6.93 -25.07
N CYS A 260 -21.72 -6.07 -24.05
CA CYS A 260 -20.51 -5.84 -23.27
C CYS A 260 -20.78 -5.73 -21.76
N SER A 261 -19.78 -6.08 -20.96
CA SER A 261 -19.88 -6.14 -19.50
C SER A 261 -19.68 -4.80 -18.80
N GLY A 262 -19.44 -3.71 -19.53
CA GLY A 262 -19.22 -2.39 -18.93
C GLY A 262 -19.04 -1.26 -19.95
N PRO A 263 -19.13 0.00 -19.51
CA PRO A 263 -18.74 1.16 -20.30
C PRO A 263 -17.21 1.23 -20.42
N TYR A 264 -16.69 0.83 -21.58
CA TYR A 264 -15.27 0.71 -21.86
C TYR A 264 -14.82 1.75 -22.90
N THR A 265 -13.81 2.54 -22.56
CA THR A 265 -13.05 3.37 -23.51
C THR A 265 -11.71 2.71 -23.75
N THR A 266 -11.47 2.19 -24.95
CA THR A 266 -10.29 1.39 -25.27
C THR A 266 -9.54 1.98 -26.45
N LEU A 267 -8.30 2.41 -26.19
CA LEU A 267 -7.35 2.90 -27.19
C LEU A 267 -6.25 1.88 -27.39
N ALA A 268 -5.95 1.56 -28.65
CA ALA A 268 -4.93 0.56 -29.00
C ALA A 268 -3.52 0.94 -28.49
N THR A 269 -3.23 2.23 -28.35
CA THR A 269 -1.93 2.76 -27.93
C THR A 269 -2.07 3.98 -27.03
N SER A 270 -1.10 4.20 -26.15
CA SER A 270 -0.90 5.49 -25.48
C SER A 270 -0.01 6.39 -26.34
N THR A 271 -0.48 7.59 -26.70
CA THR A 271 0.20 8.45 -27.69
C THR A 271 1.63 8.82 -27.30
N VAL A 272 1.84 9.29 -26.07
CA VAL A 272 3.16 9.61 -25.52
C VAL A 272 3.16 9.25 -24.05
N THR A 273 4.09 8.42 -23.63
CA THR A 273 4.25 8.00 -22.24
C THR A 273 5.72 7.99 -21.86
N ARG A 274 5.98 8.16 -20.57
CA ARG A 274 7.28 7.88 -19.97
C ARG A 274 6.99 7.26 -18.62
N GLU A 275 7.58 6.10 -18.36
CA GLU A 275 7.40 5.47 -17.06
C GLU A 275 8.09 6.26 -15.95
N LYS A 276 7.57 6.11 -14.73
CA LYS A 276 8.09 6.84 -13.57
C LYS A 276 9.55 6.41 -13.31
N PRO A 277 10.47 7.33 -12.99
CA PRO A 277 11.77 6.94 -12.45
C PRO A 277 11.64 6.13 -11.17
N PHE A 278 12.54 5.17 -10.95
CA PHE A 278 12.51 4.28 -9.78
C PHE A 278 13.91 3.98 -9.24
N LEU A 279 14.00 3.78 -7.93
CA LEU A 279 15.23 3.38 -7.23
C LEU A 279 15.47 1.89 -7.46
N TYR A 280 16.72 1.51 -7.72
CA TYR A 280 17.15 0.11 -7.79
C TYR A 280 18.57 -0.04 -7.24
N VAL A 281 18.98 -1.28 -6.97
CA VAL A 281 20.34 -1.65 -6.59
C VAL A 281 20.97 -2.48 -7.70
N ASP A 282 22.18 -2.11 -8.13
CA ASP A 282 22.92 -2.86 -9.14
C ASP A 282 23.63 -4.10 -8.55
N SER A 283 24.23 -4.91 -9.42
CA SER A 283 24.94 -6.13 -9.01
C SER A 283 26.18 -5.88 -8.14
N ALA A 284 26.71 -4.66 -8.12
CA ALA A 284 27.83 -4.26 -7.26
C ALA A 284 27.34 -3.72 -5.90
N GLY A 285 26.02 -3.63 -5.67
CA GLY A 285 25.43 -3.08 -4.46
C GLY A 285 25.23 -1.56 -4.50
N GLY A 286 25.49 -0.92 -5.65
CA GLY A 286 25.30 0.51 -5.85
C GLY A 286 23.83 0.87 -6.03
N TYR A 287 23.35 1.86 -5.27
CA TYR A 287 22.02 2.42 -5.49
C TYR A 287 22.02 3.38 -6.68
N ASN A 288 20.96 3.31 -7.48
CA ASN A 288 20.79 4.10 -8.68
C ASN A 288 19.31 4.43 -8.86
N VAL A 289 19.02 5.54 -9.54
CA VAL A 289 17.67 5.83 -10.04
C VAL A 289 17.64 5.60 -11.54
N PHE A 290 16.82 4.66 -11.98
CA PHE A 290 16.57 4.45 -13.40
C PHE A 290 15.55 5.46 -13.91
N VAL A 291 15.86 6.11 -15.03
CA VAL A 291 15.00 7.07 -15.73
C VAL A 291 14.59 6.47 -17.08
N PRO A 292 13.39 5.89 -17.19
CA PRO A 292 12.89 5.32 -18.44
C PRO A 292 12.83 6.36 -19.57
N ALA A 293 13.12 5.92 -20.80
CA ALA A 293 12.97 6.74 -22.00
C ALA A 293 11.50 7.01 -22.33
N VAL A 294 11.23 8.08 -23.08
CA VAL A 294 9.90 8.37 -23.63
C VAL A 294 9.54 7.30 -24.66
N ARG A 295 8.33 6.75 -24.58
CA ARG A 295 7.70 5.91 -25.59
C ARG A 295 6.61 6.70 -26.31
N ARG A 296 6.43 6.44 -27.60
CA ARG A 296 5.35 6.98 -28.43
C ARG A 296 4.51 5.84 -28.96
N ASN A 297 3.19 6.02 -29.00
CA ASN A 297 2.24 4.99 -29.41
C ASN A 297 2.50 3.66 -28.70
N SER A 298 2.76 3.72 -27.39
CA SER A 298 3.12 2.53 -26.60
C SER A 298 1.94 1.60 -26.42
N SER A 299 2.23 0.31 -26.38
CA SER A 299 1.30 -0.74 -25.99
C SER A 299 2.06 -1.84 -25.26
N GLY A 300 1.45 -2.42 -24.23
CA GLY A 300 2.09 -3.39 -23.34
C GLY A 300 3.20 -2.79 -22.47
N THR A 301 3.79 -3.66 -21.64
CA THR A 301 4.81 -3.26 -20.67
C THR A 301 6.10 -2.83 -21.36
N SER A 302 6.84 -1.94 -20.71
CA SER A 302 8.15 -1.46 -21.14
C SER A 302 9.25 -2.51 -20.96
N TRP A 303 9.02 -3.48 -20.08
CA TRP A 303 10.00 -4.47 -19.60
C TRP A 303 9.74 -5.91 -20.09
N GLY A 304 8.58 -6.19 -20.70
CA GLY A 304 8.19 -7.55 -21.12
C GLY A 304 8.98 -8.10 -22.31
N ASN A 305 9.61 -7.22 -23.12
CA ASN A 305 10.34 -7.60 -24.34
C ASN A 305 11.85 -7.32 -24.24
N GLY A 306 12.41 -7.37 -23.03
CA GLY A 306 13.83 -7.14 -22.75
C GLY A 306 14.11 -5.89 -21.93
N PRO A 307 15.38 -5.45 -21.87
CA PRO A 307 15.79 -4.32 -21.06
C PRO A 307 15.04 -3.04 -21.44
N VAL A 308 14.61 -2.29 -20.43
CA VAL A 308 13.93 -1.02 -20.64
C VAL A 308 14.93 0.01 -21.15
N ALA A 309 14.59 0.71 -22.23
CA ALA A 309 15.38 1.84 -22.68
C ALA A 309 15.31 2.99 -21.65
N GLY A 310 16.46 3.56 -21.31
CA GLY A 310 16.56 4.62 -20.31
C GLY A 310 18.01 4.86 -19.91
N ARG A 311 18.19 5.58 -18.80
CA ARG A 311 19.51 5.82 -18.22
C ARG A 311 19.46 5.66 -16.71
N SER A 312 20.56 5.21 -16.11
CA SER A 312 20.73 5.19 -14.66
C SER A 312 21.47 6.43 -14.20
N ILE A 313 21.02 7.00 -13.10
CA ILE A 313 21.70 8.09 -12.39
C ILE A 313 22.21 7.50 -11.07
N PRO A 314 23.51 7.57 -10.76
CA PRO A 314 24.03 7.08 -9.51
C PRO A 314 23.42 7.85 -8.34
N ILE A 315 23.22 7.19 -7.21
CA ILE A 315 22.61 7.81 -6.02
C ILE A 315 23.41 9.03 -5.51
N ASP A 316 24.72 9.08 -5.76
CA ASP A 316 25.59 10.19 -5.35
C ASP A 316 25.26 11.52 -6.07
N ASP A 317 24.56 11.46 -7.20
CA ASP A 317 24.02 12.63 -7.91
C ASP A 317 22.66 13.09 -7.33
N PHE A 318 22.21 12.52 -6.22
CA PHE A 318 20.98 12.91 -5.51
C PHE A 318 21.27 13.52 -4.15
N PHE A 319 20.46 14.52 -3.80
CA PHE A 319 20.26 14.92 -2.43
C PHE A 319 19.12 14.09 -1.84
N ILE A 320 19.44 13.28 -0.83
CA ILE A 320 18.49 12.47 -0.08
C ILE A 320 17.97 13.32 1.08
N ALA A 321 16.89 14.06 0.82
CA ALA A 321 16.30 14.95 1.79
C ALA A 321 15.52 14.18 2.86
N ARG A 322 15.53 14.73 4.07
CA ARG A 322 14.82 14.28 5.26
C ARG A 322 13.85 15.37 5.73
N PRO A 323 12.80 15.03 6.49
CA PRO A 323 11.87 16.03 7.03
C PRO A 323 12.52 17.14 7.87
N SER A 324 13.74 16.90 8.38
CA SER A 324 14.53 17.89 9.13
C SER A 324 15.30 18.87 8.24
N ASP A 325 15.44 18.59 6.94
CA ASP A 325 16.12 19.49 6.01
C ASP A 325 15.21 20.67 5.67
N ASP A 326 15.80 21.87 5.70
CA ASP A 326 15.10 23.10 5.35
C ASP A 326 15.03 23.31 3.83
N GLU A 327 14.21 24.27 3.41
CA GLU A 327 14.05 24.64 2.01
C GLU A 327 15.36 25.10 1.38
N ASN A 328 16.23 25.73 2.17
CA ASN A 328 17.52 26.22 1.69
C ASN A 328 18.48 25.07 1.36
N ALA A 329 18.50 23.99 2.15
CA ALA A 329 19.32 22.82 1.86
C ALA A 329 18.88 22.16 0.55
N ILE A 330 17.57 21.96 0.38
CA ILE A 330 16.98 21.40 -0.83
C ILE A 330 17.31 22.28 -2.04
N ASN A 331 17.04 23.59 -1.96
CA ASN A 331 17.27 24.52 -3.06
C ASN A 331 18.76 24.64 -3.41
N ARG A 332 19.66 24.63 -2.42
CA ARG A 332 21.12 24.61 -2.67
C ARG A 332 21.57 23.34 -3.39
N ALA A 333 21.01 22.18 -3.05
CA ALA A 333 21.34 20.94 -3.74
C ALA A 333 20.88 20.94 -5.20
N LEU A 334 19.63 21.35 -5.44
CA LEU A 334 19.09 21.52 -6.79
C LEU A 334 19.90 22.53 -7.62
N ALA A 335 20.29 23.67 -7.02
CA ALA A 335 21.11 24.68 -7.69
C ALA A 335 22.53 24.19 -8.05
N ARG A 336 23.05 23.18 -7.35
CA ARG A 336 24.32 22.50 -7.70
C ARG A 336 24.15 21.39 -8.74
N GLY A 337 22.93 21.16 -9.25
CA GLY A 337 22.65 20.16 -10.26
C GLY A 337 22.36 18.76 -9.72
N GLN A 338 22.22 18.60 -8.40
CA GLN A 338 21.78 17.33 -7.83
C GLN A 338 20.29 17.11 -8.13
N ASN A 339 19.91 15.84 -8.26
CA ASN A 339 18.51 15.42 -8.23
C ASN A 339 18.01 15.32 -6.78
N LEU A 340 16.72 15.08 -6.57
CA LEU A 340 16.11 15.04 -5.24
C LEU A 340 15.41 13.71 -4.97
N ILE A 341 15.69 13.10 -3.82
CA ILE A 341 14.89 12.04 -3.22
C ILE A 341 14.32 12.58 -1.92
N LEU A 342 13.00 12.58 -1.79
CA LEU A 342 12.31 12.86 -0.54
C LEU A 342 12.11 11.53 0.20
N THR A 343 12.82 11.34 1.31
CA THR A 343 12.59 10.19 2.18
C THR A 343 11.21 10.29 2.85
N PRO A 344 10.58 9.17 3.26
CA PRO A 344 9.22 9.20 3.79
C PRO A 344 9.08 10.09 5.04
N GLY A 345 8.29 11.15 4.92
CA GLY A 345 7.92 12.02 6.04
C GLY A 345 7.08 13.23 5.62
N VAL A 346 6.85 14.15 6.55
CA VAL A 346 6.10 15.40 6.33
C VAL A 346 7.08 16.56 6.39
N TYR A 347 7.25 17.26 5.28
CA TYR A 347 8.19 18.37 5.14
C TYR A 347 7.44 19.69 5.31
N SER A 348 7.88 20.51 6.26
CA SER A 348 7.33 21.85 6.48
C SER A 348 8.20 22.86 5.74
N ILE A 349 7.69 23.39 4.63
CA ILE A 349 8.40 24.32 3.74
C ILE A 349 7.70 25.68 3.82
N ASP A 350 8.43 26.73 4.20
CA ASP A 350 7.87 28.07 4.45
C ASP A 350 8.07 29.05 3.28
N LYS A 351 8.86 28.67 2.27
CA LYS A 351 9.17 29.46 1.06
C LYS A 351 9.31 28.57 -0.17
N THR A 352 9.13 29.16 -1.35
CA THR A 352 9.27 28.46 -2.65
C THR A 352 10.72 28.20 -3.00
#